data_AF-A0A354C4A6-F1
#
_entry.id   AF-A0A354C4A6-F1
#
_cell.length_a   1.000
_cell.length_b   1.000
_cell.length_c   1.000
_cell.angle_alpha   90.00
_cell.angle_beta   90.00
_cell.angle_gamma   90.00
#
_symmetry.space_group_name_H-M   'P 1'
#
loop_
_entity.id
_entity.type
_entity.pdbx_description
1 polymer ?
#
loop_
_entity_poly.entity_id
_entity_poly.type
_entity_poly.pdbx_seq_one_letter_code
_entity_poly.pdbx_strand_id
1 'polypeptide(L)'
;MNPITTIFEWFSKLPIEIRVEIAFFVLTLLPDYQPKKIADTEHLIANFNKWLLKDTDSKLRTIGKTLMIRAFINYTILTKRFEKKDLESTQELWRVVKRETVGDDLMDIIEQMEKNHLQKPLRKRIWHQTLNEWISLCEGPLSDENIEKWQQSG
;
A
#
# COMPACT_ATOMS: atom_id res chain seq x y z
N MET A 1 -17.84 4.61 13.15
CA MET A 1 -16.58 5.34 12.90
C MET A 1 -16.46 5.54 11.39
N ASN A 2 -15.96 6.68 10.92
CA ASN A 2 -15.79 6.91 9.47
C ASN A 2 -14.73 5.94 8.91
N PRO A 3 -15.04 5.10 7.91
CA PRO A 3 -14.11 4.10 7.39
C PRO A 3 -12.80 4.67 6.84
N ILE A 4 -12.84 5.87 6.23
CA ILE A 4 -11.64 6.53 5.71
C ILE A 4 -10.76 7.03 6.86
N THR A 5 -11.36 7.54 7.93
CA THR A 5 -10.62 7.91 9.15
C THR A 5 -9.93 6.69 9.76
N THR A 6 -10.62 5.55 9.83
CA THR A 6 -10.02 4.29 10.31
C THR A 6 -8.81 3.87 9.47
N ILE A 7 -8.89 3.96 8.14
CA ILE A 7 -7.77 3.65 7.24
C ILE A 7 -6.62 4.64 7.45
N PHE A 8 -6.90 5.93 7.56
CA PHE A 8 -5.90 6.97 7.77
C PHE A 8 -5.16 6.80 9.11
N GLU A 9 -5.88 6.54 10.19
CA GLU A 9 -5.31 6.29 11.52
C GLU A 9 -4.44 5.04 11.55
N TRP A 10 -4.85 3.96 10.90
CA TRP A 10 -4.02 2.78 10.74
C TRP A 10 -2.76 3.10 9.95
N PHE A 11 -2.93 3.68 8.76
CA PHE A 11 -1.83 4.00 7.85
C PHE A 11 -0.79 4.91 8.52
N SER A 12 -1.22 5.95 9.24
CA SER A 12 -0.33 6.91 9.90
C SER A 12 0.56 6.30 11.00
N LYS A 13 0.16 5.18 11.60
CA LYS A 13 0.90 4.46 12.65
C LYS A 13 1.96 3.51 12.09
N LEU A 14 1.93 3.22 10.79
CA LEU A 14 2.86 2.28 10.16
C LEU A 14 4.27 2.89 10.02
N PRO A 15 5.33 2.05 10.03
CA PRO A 15 6.67 2.47 9.67
C PRO A 15 6.69 3.17 8.30
N ILE A 16 7.58 4.14 8.12
CA ILE A 16 7.62 4.97 6.91
C ILE A 16 7.79 4.13 5.64
N GLU A 17 8.60 3.08 5.71
CA GLU A 17 8.88 2.17 4.60
C GLU A 17 7.61 1.44 4.15
N ILE A 18 6.80 0.98 5.10
CA ILE A 18 5.52 0.30 4.84
C ILE A 18 4.50 1.29 4.26
N ARG A 19 4.47 2.52 4.78
CA ARG A 19 3.59 3.58 4.26
C ARG A 19 3.89 3.91 2.81
N VAL A 20 5.16 4.06 2.45
CA VAL A 20 5.61 4.28 1.06
C VAL A 20 5.13 3.15 0.17
N GLU A 21 5.34 1.89 0.58
CA GLU A 21 4.97 0.72 -0.22
C GLU A 21 3.45 0.62 -0.44
N ILE A 22 2.64 0.80 0.60
CA ILE A 22 1.17 0.80 0.48
C ILE A 22 0.70 1.95 -0.40
N ALA A 23 1.22 3.16 -0.17
CA ALA A 23 0.89 4.34 -0.98
C ALA A 23 1.21 4.09 -2.46
N PHE A 24 2.38 3.51 -2.75
CA PHE A 24 2.78 3.14 -4.10
C PHE A 24 1.79 2.13 -4.72
N PHE A 25 1.48 1.03 -4.05
CA PHE A 25 0.57 0.01 -4.59
C PHE A 25 -0.85 0.52 -4.81
N VAL A 26 -1.37 1.34 -3.89
CA VAL A 26 -2.72 1.89 -4.03
C VAL A 26 -2.77 2.94 -5.13
N LEU A 27 -1.84 3.90 -5.13
CA LEU A 27 -1.86 4.99 -6.09
C LEU A 27 -1.60 4.50 -7.52
N THR A 28 -0.68 3.56 -7.74
CA THR A 28 -0.38 3.03 -9.09
C THR A 28 -1.52 2.23 -9.72
N LEU A 29 -2.49 1.78 -8.93
CA LEU A 29 -3.70 1.11 -9.42
C LEU A 29 -4.86 2.08 -9.70
N LEU A 30 -4.72 3.36 -9.36
CA LEU A 30 -5.72 4.36 -9.71
C LEU A 30 -5.60 4.73 -11.20
N PRO A 31 -6.71 4.66 -11.98
CA PRO A 31 -6.68 4.96 -13.41
C PRO A 31 -6.10 6.34 -13.77
N ASP A 32 -6.34 7.34 -12.91
CA ASP A 32 -5.95 8.74 -13.17
C ASP A 32 -4.67 9.16 -12.46
N TYR A 33 -3.98 8.24 -11.78
CA TYR A 33 -2.76 8.59 -11.06
C TYR A 33 -1.55 8.55 -11.98
N GLN A 34 -1.00 9.73 -12.24
CA GLN A 34 0.27 9.88 -12.97
C GLN A 34 1.39 10.20 -11.97
N PRO A 35 2.27 9.24 -11.66
CA PRO A 35 3.42 9.52 -10.80
C PRO A 35 4.34 10.52 -11.49
N LYS A 36 4.61 11.66 -10.85
CA LYS A 36 5.62 12.61 -11.35
C LYS A 36 7.04 12.06 -11.25
N LYS A 37 7.33 11.33 -10.16
CA LYS A 37 8.57 10.57 -9.91
C LYS A 37 8.24 9.37 -9.02
N ILE A 38 8.72 8.18 -9.38
CA ILE A 38 8.48 6.93 -8.63
C ILE A 38 9.31 6.87 -7.34
N ALA A 39 10.48 7.53 -7.30
CA ALA A 39 11.43 7.47 -6.19
C ALA A 39 11.19 8.50 -5.07
N ASP A 40 10.16 9.36 -5.17
CA ASP A 40 9.90 10.41 -4.18
C ASP A 40 8.96 9.91 -3.07
N THR A 41 9.57 9.31 -2.05
CA THR A 41 8.89 8.62 -0.95
C THR A 41 8.01 9.54 -0.10
N GLU A 42 8.46 10.75 0.19
CA GLU A 42 7.70 11.74 0.96
C GLU A 42 6.49 12.24 0.17
N HIS A 43 6.66 12.51 -1.13
CA HIS A 43 5.55 12.89 -1.99
C HIS A 43 4.54 11.76 -2.17
N LEU A 44 4.95 10.49 -2.21
CA LEU A 44 4.02 9.35 -2.29
C LEU A 44 3.08 9.29 -1.08
N ILE A 45 3.63 9.41 0.14
CA ILE A 45 2.83 9.41 1.37
C ILE A 45 1.90 10.63 1.40
N ALA A 46 2.41 11.82 1.08
CA ALA A 46 1.62 13.04 1.06
C ALA A 46 0.50 12.97 0.01
N ASN A 47 0.78 12.46 -1.19
CA ASN A 47 -0.20 12.26 -2.25
C ASN A 47 -1.26 11.25 -1.85
N PHE A 48 -0.87 10.15 -1.20
CA PHE A 48 -1.81 9.15 -0.71
C PHE A 48 -2.71 9.73 0.37
N ASN A 49 -2.18 10.43 1.37
CA ASN A 49 -2.97 11.08 2.41
C ASN A 49 -3.93 12.13 1.83
N LYS A 50 -3.42 12.98 0.93
CA LYS A 50 -4.23 13.98 0.23
C LYS A 50 -5.33 13.31 -0.57
N TRP A 51 -5.01 12.27 -1.33
CA TRP A 51 -5.99 11.51 -2.09
C TRP A 51 -7.01 10.88 -1.15
N LEU A 52 -6.58 10.18 -0.10
CA LEU A 52 -7.42 9.45 0.86
C LEU A 52 -8.47 10.36 1.49
N LEU A 53 -8.07 11.53 1.97
CA LEU A 53 -8.95 12.50 2.65
C LEU A 53 -9.74 13.42 1.69
N LYS A 54 -9.48 13.36 0.39
CA LYS A 54 -10.23 14.15 -0.61
C LYS A 54 -11.64 13.61 -0.82
N ASP A 55 -12.61 14.50 -0.97
CA ASP A 55 -13.99 14.19 -1.37
C ASP A 55 -14.71 13.19 -0.42
N THR A 56 -14.40 13.23 0.89
CA THR A 56 -14.97 12.34 1.93
C THR A 56 -16.24 12.89 2.58
N ASP A 57 -16.75 14.02 2.09
CA ASP A 57 -18.00 14.68 2.49
C ASP A 57 -19.25 13.88 2.06
N SER A 58 -19.12 13.01 1.05
CA SER A 58 -20.17 12.08 0.65
C SER A 58 -19.94 10.69 1.22
N LYS A 59 -20.95 10.12 1.88
CA LYS A 59 -20.90 8.72 2.37
C LYS A 59 -20.69 7.72 1.23
N LEU A 60 -21.35 7.92 0.09
CA LEU A 60 -21.19 7.04 -1.06
C LEU A 60 -19.75 7.07 -1.60
N ARG A 61 -19.15 8.26 -1.73
CA ARG A 61 -17.74 8.39 -2.14
C ARG A 61 -16.79 7.75 -1.12
N THR A 62 -17.08 7.93 0.17
CA THR A 62 -16.32 7.34 1.28
C THR A 62 -16.34 5.81 1.18
N ILE A 63 -17.53 5.21 1.02
CA ILE A 63 -17.71 3.76 0.88
C ILE A 63 -16.97 3.24 -0.35
N GLY A 64 -17.20 3.84 -1.52
CA GLY A 64 -16.55 3.42 -2.76
C GLY A 64 -15.03 3.43 -2.66
N LYS A 65 -14.47 4.49 -2.04
CA LYS A 65 -13.03 4.60 -1.81
C LYS A 65 -12.52 3.57 -0.80
N THR A 66 -13.24 3.34 0.30
CA THR A 66 -12.91 2.29 1.29
C THR A 66 -12.88 0.91 0.64
N LEU A 67 -13.89 0.55 -0.14
CA LEU A 67 -13.96 -0.73 -0.84
C LEU A 67 -12.82 -0.89 -1.85
N MET A 68 -12.49 0.18 -2.59
CA MET A 68 -11.39 0.17 -3.54
C MET A 68 -10.03 -0.02 -2.86
N ILE A 69 -9.77 0.68 -1.76
CA ILE A 69 -8.53 0.49 -0.97
C ILE A 69 -8.45 -0.95 -0.46
N ARG A 70 -9.57 -1.50 0.04
CA ARG A 70 -9.63 -2.91 0.45
C ARG A 70 -9.27 -3.86 -0.69
N ALA A 71 -9.87 -3.66 -1.87
CA ALA A 71 -9.56 -4.46 -3.04
C ALA A 71 -8.08 -4.35 -3.44
N PHE A 72 -7.51 -3.15 -3.47
CA PHE A 72 -6.13 -2.93 -3.88
C PHE A 72 -5.13 -3.54 -2.91
N ILE A 73 -5.28 -3.31 -1.60
CA ILE A 73 -4.40 -3.90 -0.58
C ILE A 73 -4.50 -5.43 -0.62
N ASN A 74 -5.71 -5.98 -0.72
CA ASN A 74 -5.90 -7.43 -0.78
C ASN A 74 -5.27 -8.02 -2.05
N TYR A 75 -5.48 -7.41 -3.21
CA TYR A 75 -4.93 -7.88 -4.48
C TYR A 75 -3.39 -7.77 -4.54
N THR A 76 -2.83 -6.64 -4.12
CA THR A 76 -1.38 -6.38 -4.29
C THR A 76 -0.53 -6.95 -3.16
N ILE A 77 -1.04 -6.98 -1.93
CA ILE A 77 -0.24 -7.30 -0.74
C ILE A 77 -0.62 -8.68 -0.21
N LEU A 78 -1.92 -9.01 -0.09
CA LEU A 78 -2.31 -10.35 0.39
C LEU A 78 -2.11 -11.43 -0.67
N THR A 79 -2.49 -11.20 -1.93
CA THR A 79 -2.37 -12.23 -2.96
C THR A 79 -0.92 -12.41 -3.44
N LYS A 80 -0.16 -11.33 -3.63
CA LYS A 80 1.19 -11.43 -4.22
C LYS A 80 2.35 -11.61 -3.24
N ARG A 81 2.25 -11.17 -1.97
CA ARG A 81 3.37 -11.29 -1.00
C ARG A 81 3.30 -12.51 -0.09
N PHE A 82 2.14 -13.15 0.03
CA PHE A 82 1.96 -14.36 0.84
C PHE A 82 2.23 -15.66 0.06
N GLU A 83 2.25 -15.60 -1.27
CA GLU A 83 2.69 -16.74 -2.06
C GLU A 83 4.21 -16.95 -1.89
N LYS A 84 4.55 -18.08 -1.28
CA LYS A 84 5.92 -18.57 -1.01
C LYS A 84 6.83 -18.60 -2.25
N LYS A 85 6.25 -18.48 -3.46
CA LYS A 85 6.89 -18.59 -4.77
C LYS A 85 7.61 -17.31 -5.21
N ASP A 86 7.31 -16.14 -4.65
CA ASP A 86 7.66 -14.88 -5.32
C ASP A 86 9.05 -14.32 -5.00
N LEU A 87 9.78 -14.90 -4.05
CA LEU A 87 11.14 -14.45 -3.72
C LEU A 87 12.14 -14.71 -4.84
N GLU A 88 11.92 -15.77 -5.63
CA GLU A 88 12.77 -16.16 -6.77
C GLU A 88 12.34 -15.44 -8.06
N SER A 89 11.04 -15.31 -8.32
CA SER A 89 10.52 -14.58 -9.50
C SER A 89 10.73 -13.07 -9.39
N THR A 90 10.70 -12.49 -8.19
CA THR A 90 11.11 -11.10 -7.99
C THR A 90 12.58 -10.93 -8.36
N GLN A 91 13.47 -11.85 -7.95
CA GLN A 91 14.90 -11.78 -8.35
C GLN A 91 15.09 -11.93 -9.87
N GLU A 92 14.31 -12.77 -10.52
CA GLU A 92 14.41 -13.00 -11.97
C GLU A 92 13.88 -11.81 -12.79
N LEU A 93 12.73 -11.23 -12.39
CA LEU A 93 12.18 -10.03 -13.00
C LEU A 93 13.16 -8.84 -12.92
N TRP A 94 13.89 -8.70 -11.80
CA TRP A 94 14.85 -7.61 -11.64
C TRP A 94 16.21 -7.88 -12.30
N ARG A 95 16.60 -9.14 -12.50
CA ARG A 95 17.75 -9.48 -13.36
C ARG A 95 17.49 -9.12 -14.82
N VAL A 96 16.24 -9.21 -15.27
CA VAL A 96 15.83 -8.74 -16.61
C VAL A 96 15.90 -7.22 -16.68
N VAL A 97 15.36 -6.50 -15.69
CA VAL A 97 15.47 -5.01 -15.61
C VAL A 97 16.94 -4.55 -15.54
N LYS A 98 17.81 -5.27 -14.84
CA LYS A 98 19.27 -5.00 -14.77
C LYS A 98 19.99 -5.19 -16.11
N ARG A 99 19.48 -6.05 -17.00
CA ARG A 99 20.07 -6.28 -18.34
C ARG A 99 19.59 -5.28 -19.38
N GLU A 100 18.37 -4.76 -19.22
CA GLU A 100 17.71 -3.95 -20.26
C GLU A 100 17.83 -2.43 -20.07
N THR A 101 18.28 -1.94 -18.90
CA THR A 101 18.34 -0.49 -18.64
C THR A 101 19.66 -0.10 -17.97
N VAL A 102 20.58 0.47 -18.76
CA VAL A 102 21.83 1.09 -18.27
C VAL A 102 21.60 2.61 -18.19
N GLY A 103 21.46 3.13 -16.97
CA GLY A 103 21.39 4.57 -16.69
C GLY A 103 21.72 4.85 -15.22
N ASP A 104 22.47 5.93 -14.97
CA ASP A 104 23.09 6.24 -13.67
C ASP A 104 22.09 6.43 -12.51
N ASP A 105 20.81 6.72 -12.79
CA ASP A 105 19.74 6.87 -11.78
C ASP A 105 19.37 5.57 -11.03
N LEU A 106 19.86 4.41 -11.48
CA LEU A 106 19.56 3.10 -10.89
C LEU A 106 20.57 2.64 -9.83
N MET A 107 21.74 3.29 -9.71
CA MET A 107 22.75 2.92 -8.71
C MET A 107 22.27 3.17 -7.27
N ASP A 108 21.63 4.31 -7.02
CA ASP A 108 21.01 4.62 -5.73
C ASP A 108 19.90 3.61 -5.37
N ILE A 109 19.15 3.16 -6.38
CA ILE A 109 18.09 2.14 -6.22
C ILE A 109 18.72 0.77 -5.87
N ILE A 110 19.84 0.41 -6.50
CA ILE A 110 20.57 -0.84 -6.26
C ILE A 110 21.20 -0.87 -4.86
N GLU A 111 21.81 0.22 -4.41
CA GLU A 111 22.38 0.33 -3.05
C GLU A 111 21.29 0.25 -1.97
N GLN A 112 20.15 0.91 -2.19
CA GLN A 112 18.97 0.80 -1.32
C GLN A 112 18.46 -0.65 -1.27
N MET A 113 18.59 -1.41 -2.37
CA MET A 113 18.14 -2.79 -2.49
C MET A 113 19.06 -3.80 -1.79
N GLU A 114 20.38 -3.63 -1.85
CA GLU A 114 21.32 -4.48 -1.08
C GLU A 114 21.11 -4.30 0.43
N LYS A 115 20.90 -3.06 0.87
CA LYS A 115 20.53 -2.73 2.25
C LYS A 115 19.21 -3.39 2.66
N ASN A 116 18.23 -3.43 1.76
CA ASN A 116 16.95 -4.11 1.96
C ASN A 116 17.07 -5.65 2.00
N HIS A 117 18.08 -6.24 1.34
CA HIS A 117 18.28 -7.68 1.31
C HIS A 117 18.72 -8.23 2.68
N LEU A 118 19.59 -7.50 3.38
CA LEU A 118 20.05 -7.85 4.73
C LEU A 118 18.94 -7.74 5.79
N GLN A 119 17.94 -6.89 5.55
CA GLN A 119 16.81 -6.68 6.47
C GLN A 119 15.60 -7.59 6.19
N LYS A 120 15.71 -8.53 5.25
CA LYS A 120 14.60 -9.40 4.80
C LYS A 120 13.81 -10.06 5.93
N PRO A 121 14.41 -10.69 6.97
CA PRO A 121 13.64 -11.33 8.03
C PRO A 121 12.84 -10.34 8.88
N LEU A 122 13.45 -9.20 9.23
CA LEU A 122 12.81 -8.14 10.01
C LEU A 122 11.67 -7.50 9.21
N ARG A 123 11.92 -7.18 7.94
CA ARG A 123 10.92 -6.61 7.03
C ARG A 123 9.74 -7.56 6.81
N LYS A 124 10.00 -8.87 6.70
CA LYS A 124 8.95 -9.90 6.63
C LYS A 124 8.09 -9.93 7.90
N ARG A 125 8.70 -9.80 9.08
CA ARG A 125 7.96 -9.73 10.35
C ARG A 125 7.08 -8.49 10.44
N ILE A 126 7.61 -7.33 10.08
CA ILE A 126 6.86 -6.06 10.04
C ILE A 126 5.67 -6.21 9.08
N TRP A 127 5.89 -6.75 7.88
CA TRP A 127 4.81 -6.98 6.92
C TRP A 127 3.74 -7.95 7.41
N HIS A 128 4.11 -9.05 8.05
CA HIS A 128 3.12 -9.95 8.65
C HIS A 128 2.27 -9.26 9.72
N GLN A 129 2.90 -8.44 10.57
CA GLN A 129 2.17 -7.68 11.58
C GLN A 129 1.21 -6.68 10.93
N THR A 130 1.70 -5.88 9.96
CA THR A 130 0.87 -4.93 9.22
C THR A 130 -0.33 -5.62 8.54
N LEU A 131 -0.12 -6.80 7.96
CA LEU A 131 -1.18 -7.56 7.31
C LEU A 131 -2.19 -8.13 8.31
N ASN A 132 -1.74 -8.63 9.46
CA ASN A 132 -2.65 -9.09 10.51
C ASN A 132 -3.50 -7.94 11.05
N GLU A 133 -2.90 -6.76 11.25
CA GLU A 133 -3.63 -5.54 11.63
C GLU A 133 -4.65 -5.16 10.54
N TRP A 134 -4.26 -5.21 9.26
CA TRP A 134 -5.15 -4.93 8.14
C TRP A 134 -6.34 -5.91 8.06
N ILE A 135 -6.09 -7.21 8.24
CA ILE A 135 -7.14 -8.24 8.29
C ILE A 135 -8.10 -7.97 9.44
N SER A 136 -7.56 -7.69 10.64
CA SER A 136 -8.36 -7.33 11.81
C SER A 136 -9.25 -6.10 11.56
N LEU A 137 -8.74 -5.09 10.83
CA LEU A 137 -9.56 -3.96 10.40
C LEU A 137 -10.68 -4.38 9.45
N CYS A 138 -10.38 -5.22 8.45
CA CYS A 138 -11.36 -5.72 7.49
C CYS A 138 -12.44 -6.61 8.10
N GLU A 139 -12.12 -7.38 9.14
CA GLU A 139 -13.06 -8.23 9.86
C GLU A 139 -13.83 -7.44 10.94
N GLY A 140 -13.26 -6.33 11.42
CA GLY A 140 -13.87 -5.44 12.41
C GLY A 140 -14.39 -4.14 11.79
N PRO A 141 -13.78 -2.98 12.08
CA PRO A 141 -14.35 -1.66 11.74
C PRO A 141 -14.55 -1.38 10.25
N LEU A 142 -13.88 -2.10 9.36
CA LEU A 142 -14.02 -2.01 7.90
C LEU A 142 -14.78 -3.19 7.30
N SER A 143 -15.44 -4.01 8.13
CA SER A 143 -16.33 -5.07 7.66
C SER A 143 -17.52 -4.50 6.90
N ASP A 144 -18.09 -5.29 5.99
CA ASP A 144 -19.23 -4.87 5.18
C ASP A 144 -20.40 -4.43 6.09
N GLU A 145 -20.67 -5.20 7.15
CA GLU A 145 -21.70 -4.88 8.16
C GLU A 145 -21.44 -3.52 8.84
N ASN A 146 -20.20 -3.21 9.23
CA ASN A 146 -19.87 -1.94 9.90
C ASN A 146 -19.88 -0.75 8.93
N ILE A 147 -19.51 -0.97 7.68
CA ILE A 147 -19.63 0.05 6.62
C ILE A 147 -21.10 0.35 6.33
N GLU A 148 -21.96 -0.66 6.24
CA GLU A 148 -23.41 -0.51 6.06
C GLU A 148 -24.05 0.23 7.25
N LYS A 149 -23.70 -0.15 8.49
CA LYS A 149 -24.14 0.55 9.70
C LYS A 149 -23.73 2.03 9.68
N TRP A 150 -22.49 2.33 9.28
CA TRP A 150 -22.03 3.71 9.16
C TRP A 150 -22.76 4.49 8.05
N GLN A 151 -23.04 3.85 6.91
CA GLN A 151 -23.82 4.45 5.84
C GLN A 151 -25.20 4.91 6.34
N GLN A 152 -25.84 4.07 7.16
CA GLN A 152 -27.18 4.29 7.72
C GLN A 152 -27.18 5.25 8.92
N SER A 153 -26.07 5.37 9.66
CA SER A 153 -25.97 6.31 10.78
C SER A 153 -25.93 7.73 10.25
N GLY A 154 -26.90 8.58 10.62
CA GLY A 154 -27.11 9.97 10.16
C GLY A 154 -25.83 10.79 10.02
#